data_AF-A0A7T8H0J9-F1
#
_entry.id   AF-A0A7T8H0J9-F1
#
_cell.length_a   1.000
_cell.length_b   1.000
_cell.length_c   1.000
_cell.angle_alpha   90.00
_cell.angle_beta   90.00
_cell.angle_gamma   90.00
#
_symmetry.space_group_name_H-M   'P 1'
#
loop_
_entity.id
_entity.type
_entity.pdbx_description
1 polymer ?
#
loop_
_entity_poly.entity_id
_entity_poly.type
_entity_poly.pdbx_seq_one_letter_code
_entity_poly.pdbx_strand_id
1 'polypeptide(L)'
;MNVNCRYCNAMKYPAETPGLCCANGKVRLDDLQETPDHLRNLLLGQSPDSKNFMRNIRAYNSAFQMNDADRRGWLPTLPPKDA
;
A
#
# COMPACT_ATOMS: atom_id res chain seq x y z
N MET A 1 7.75 17.53 -6.58
CA MET A 1 8.37 17.24 -5.28
C MET A 1 9.88 17.22 -5.50
N ASN A 2 10.61 18.25 -5.07
CA ASN A 2 12.07 18.35 -5.28
C ASN A 2 12.81 18.88 -4.05
N VAL A 3 12.11 18.95 -2.91
CA VAL A 3 12.68 19.37 -1.63
C VAL A 3 12.64 18.17 -0.70
N ASN A 4 13.80 17.78 -0.17
CA ASN A 4 13.84 16.68 0.80
C ASN A 4 13.73 17.22 2.22
N CYS A 5 12.98 16.51 3.06
CA CYS A 5 12.95 16.79 4.48
C CYS A 5 14.31 16.47 5.12
N ARG A 6 14.92 17.43 5.82
CA ARG A 6 16.19 17.23 6.55
C ARG A 6 16.16 16.17 7.65
N TYR A 7 14.97 15.79 8.13
CA TYR A 7 14.80 14.88 9.27
C TYR A 7 14.54 13.43 8.88
N CYS A 8 13.81 13.23 7.78
CA CYS A 8 13.30 11.91 7.39
C CYS A 8 13.42 11.65 5.89
N ASN A 9 14.13 12.51 5.15
CA ASN A 9 14.38 12.42 3.71
C ASN A 9 13.14 12.31 2.81
N ALA A 10 11.94 12.46 3.37
CA ALA A 10 10.69 12.49 2.62
C ALA A 10 10.72 13.62 1.56
N MET A 11 10.28 13.28 0.36
CA MET A 11 10.08 14.20 -0.76
C MET A 11 8.89 15.11 -0.47
N LYS A 12 9.10 16.42 -0.60
CA LYS A 12 8.11 17.46 -0.31
C LYS A 12 7.83 18.34 -1.50
N TYR A 13 6.65 18.95 -1.49
CA TYR A 13 6.39 20.12 -2.33
C TYR A 13 6.96 21.38 -1.66
N PRO A 14 7.44 22.36 -2.44
CA PRO A 14 7.97 23.61 -1.87
C PRO A 14 6.98 24.37 -0.98
N ALA A 15 5.68 24.24 -1.24
CA ALA A 15 4.61 24.91 -0.50
C ALA A 15 4.06 24.11 0.70
N GLU A 16 4.59 22.91 0.99
CA GLU A 16 4.12 22.11 2.12
C GLU A 16 4.57 22.69 3.46
N THR A 17 3.70 22.55 4.46
CA THR A 17 4.04 22.96 5.82
C THR A 17 5.16 22.06 6.39
N PRO A 18 6.08 22.60 7.22
CA PRO A 18 7.17 21.82 7.80
C PRO A 18 6.73 20.58 8.60
N GLY A 19 5.50 20.61 9.12
CA GLY A 19 4.91 19.56 9.93
C GLY A 19 4.37 18.35 9.17
N LEU A 20 4.15 18.45 7.85
CA LEU A 20 3.34 17.46 7.13
C LEU A 20 3.97 16.06 7.06
N CYS A 21 5.29 15.95 6.96
CA CYS A 21 5.94 14.64 6.81
C CYS A 21 6.27 13.96 8.15
N CYS A 22 6.86 14.70 9.09
CA CYS A 22 7.53 14.15 10.29
C CYS A 22 7.35 15.09 11.49
N ALA A 23 6.29 15.90 11.47
CA ALA A 23 5.99 16.91 12.49
C ALA A 23 7.20 17.81 12.81
N ASN A 24 7.93 18.24 11.77
CA ASN A 24 9.18 19.02 11.89
C ASN A 24 10.27 18.34 12.73
N GLY A 25 10.42 17.01 12.58
CA GLY A 25 11.46 16.21 13.25
C GLY A 25 11.04 15.66 14.61
N LYS A 26 9.78 15.88 15.03
CA LYS A 26 9.24 15.28 16.27
C LYS A 26 8.90 13.81 16.11
N VAL A 27 8.57 13.37 14.89
CA VAL A 27 8.31 11.97 14.58
C VAL A 27 9.54 11.40 13.88
N ARG A 28 10.07 10.31 14.44
CA ARG A 28 11.12 9.51 13.81
C ARG A 28 10.45 8.28 13.19
N LEU A 29 10.47 8.22 11.87
CA LEU A 29 10.00 7.06 11.13
C LEU A 29 11.14 6.06 11.04
N ASP A 30 10.82 4.78 11.22
CA ASP A 30 11.77 3.71 10.91
C ASP A 30 11.99 3.63 9.41
N ASP A 31 13.14 3.05 9.03
CA ASP A 31 13.45 2.84 7.62
C ASP A 31 12.41 1.89 6.99
N LEU A 32 12.03 2.19 5.75
CA LEU A 32 11.13 1.33 5.01
C LEU A 32 11.81 -0.04 4.80
N GLN A 33 11.19 -1.07 5.37
CA GLN A 33 11.61 -2.43 5.08
C GLN A 33 11.31 -2.78 3.62
N GLU A 34 12.16 -3.63 3.05
CA GLU A 34 11.95 -4.12 1.70
C GLU A 34 10.65 -4.92 1.63
N THR A 35 9.84 -4.63 0.61
CA THR A 35 8.58 -5.34 0.38
C THR A 35 8.88 -6.82 0.14
N PRO A 36 8.22 -7.75 0.86
CA PRO A 36 8.37 -9.18 0.61
C PRO A 36 8.17 -9.54 -0.86
N ASP A 37 9.03 -10.41 -1.40
CA ASP A 37 9.08 -10.74 -2.84
C ASP A 37 7.71 -11.11 -3.42
N HIS A 38 6.91 -11.86 -2.68
CA HIS A 38 5.58 -12.25 -3.11
C HIS A 38 4.67 -11.03 -3.36
N LEU A 39 4.67 -10.05 -2.44
CA LEU A 39 3.87 -8.84 -2.59
C LEU A 39 4.42 -7.96 -3.72
N ARG A 40 5.75 -7.89 -3.85
CA ARG A 40 6.38 -7.19 -4.98
C ARG A 40 5.90 -7.78 -6.30
N ASN A 41 5.97 -9.11 -6.45
CA ASN A 41 5.58 -9.80 -7.67
C ASN A 41 4.12 -9.59 -8.06
N LEU A 42 3.20 -9.48 -7.08
CA LEU A 42 1.80 -9.16 -7.33
C LEU A 42 1.58 -7.76 -7.93
N LEU A 43 2.48 -6.82 -7.69
CA LEU A 43 2.38 -5.43 -8.16
C LEU A 43 3.10 -5.17 -9.50
N LEU A 44 3.85 -6.14 -10.04
CA LEU A 44 4.67 -5.94 -11.25
C LEU A 44 3.92 -6.12 -12.58
N GLY A 45 2.74 -6.73 -12.57
CA GLY A 45 1.93 -7.01 -13.77
C GLY A 45 2.45 -8.08 -14.71
N GLN A 46 3.49 -8.81 -14.29
CA GLN A 46 4.22 -9.74 -15.16
C GLN A 46 3.56 -11.12 -15.23
N SER A 47 3.01 -11.61 -14.12
CA SER A 47 2.31 -12.91 -14.05
C SER A 47 0.80 -12.77 -14.26
N PRO A 48 0.10 -13.85 -14.67
CA PRO A 48 -1.36 -13.89 -14.69
C PRO A 48 -1.97 -13.49 -13.34
N ASP A 49 -1.39 -13.99 -12.25
CA ASP A 49 -1.82 -13.69 -10.88
C ASP A 49 -1.68 -12.21 -10.56
N SER A 50 -0.57 -11.59 -10.96
CA SER A 50 -0.35 -10.15 -10.75
C SER A 50 -1.35 -9.30 -11.55
N LYS A 51 -1.64 -9.68 -12.80
CA LYS A 51 -2.65 -8.99 -13.61
C LYS A 51 -4.04 -9.11 -12.99
N ASN A 52 -4.39 -10.30 -12.50
CA ASN A 52 -5.66 -10.53 -11.79
C ASN A 52 -5.72 -9.71 -10.49
N PHE A 53 -4.64 -9.73 -9.71
CA PHE A 53 -4.53 -8.97 -8.47
C PHE A 53 -4.72 -7.48 -8.71
N MET A 54 -3.99 -6.88 -9.66
CA MET A 54 -4.13 -5.44 -9.94
C MET A 54 -5.52 -5.06 -10.47
N ARG A 55 -6.13 -5.91 -11.30
CA ARG A 55 -7.50 -5.67 -11.80
C ARG A 55 -8.52 -5.66 -10.65
N ASN A 56 -8.33 -6.52 -9.66
CA ASN A 56 -9.27 -6.73 -8.57
C ASN A 56 -8.76 -6.18 -7.22
N ILE A 57 -7.75 -5.31 -7.20
CA ILE A 57 -7.08 -4.89 -5.96
C ILE A 57 -8.04 -4.25 -4.96
N ARG A 58 -9.07 -3.54 -5.43
CA ARG A 58 -10.11 -2.95 -4.58
C ARG A 58 -10.95 -4.02 -3.87
N ALA A 59 -11.28 -5.10 -4.57
CA ALA A 59 -12.01 -6.25 -4.03
C ALA A 59 -11.17 -6.98 -2.98
N TYR A 60 -9.90 -7.24 -3.28
CA TYR A 60 -8.98 -7.81 -2.29
C TYR A 60 -8.90 -6.91 -1.05
N ASN A 61 -8.66 -5.61 -1.22
CA ASN A 61 -8.56 -4.68 -0.10
C ASN A 61 -9.87 -4.56 0.70
N SER A 62 -11.05 -4.64 0.07
CA SER A 62 -12.34 -4.64 0.79
C SER A 62 -12.59 -5.92 1.56
N ALA A 63 -12.13 -7.08 1.07
CA ALA A 63 -12.22 -8.33 1.80
C ALA A 63 -11.36 -8.36 3.08
N PHE A 64 -10.24 -7.64 3.07
CA PHE A 64 -9.34 -7.52 4.22
C PHE A 64 -9.57 -6.25 5.06
N GLN A 65 -10.58 -5.45 4.74
CA GLN A 65 -10.96 -4.33 5.59
C GLN A 65 -11.51 -4.89 6.90
N MET A 66 -10.70 -4.81 7.95
CA MET A 66 -11.11 -5.05 9.33
C MET A 66 -12.02 -3.91 9.77
N ASN A 67 -13.24 -3.93 9.26
CA ASN A 67 -14.34 -3.18 9.84
C ASN A 67 -15.01 -4.20 10.76
N ASP A 68 -15.08 -3.94 12.07
CA ASP A 68 -15.84 -4.75 13.04
C ASP A 68 -17.33 -4.96 12.64
N ALA A 69 -17.77 -4.27 11.58
CA ALA A 69 -19.14 -4.21 11.10
C ALA A 69 -19.48 -5.13 9.91
N ASP A 70 -18.65 -6.12 9.53
CA ASP A 70 -19.11 -7.10 8.53
C ASP A 70 -18.70 -8.56 8.79
N ARG A 71 -19.39 -9.17 9.77
CA ARG A 71 -19.53 -10.63 9.88
C ARG A 71 -20.54 -11.23 8.88
N ARG A 72 -21.05 -10.48 7.90
CA ARG A 72 -22.13 -10.97 7.01
C ARG A 72 -21.85 -10.68 5.54
N GLY A 73 -20.95 -11.48 4.98
CA GLY A 73 -21.26 -12.15 3.71
C GLY A 73 -20.51 -11.70 2.48
N TRP A 74 -19.36 -11.03 2.61
CA TRP A 74 -18.48 -10.84 1.45
C TRP A 74 -17.44 -11.96 1.34
N LEU A 75 -17.78 -13.03 0.62
CA LEU A 75 -16.80 -13.97 0.08
C LEU A 75 -16.24 -13.33 -1.20
N PRO A 76 -15.00 -12.84 -1.25
CA PRO A 76 -14.37 -12.61 -2.54
C PRO A 76 -14.35 -13.98 -3.23
N THR A 77 -15.09 -14.10 -4.33
CA THR A 77 -14.96 -15.27 -5.19
C THR A 77 -13.52 -15.31 -5.65
N LEU A 78 -12.71 -16.19 -5.05
CA LEU A 78 -11.45 -16.60 -5.63
C LEU A 78 -11.78 -17.02 -7.07
N PRO A 79 -11.08 -16.49 -8.09
CA PRO A 79 -11.28 -17.01 -9.44
C PRO A 79 -11.06 -18.53 -9.39
N PRO A 80 -11.90 -19.30 -10.10
CA PRO A 80 -11.77 -20.75 -10.11
C PRO A 80 -10.32 -21.10 -10.47
N LYS A 81 -9.70 -21.92 -9.61
CA LYS A 81 -8.44 -22.57 -9.92
C LYS A 81 -8.76 -23.63 -10.98
N ASP A 82 -8.72 -23.25 -12.24
CA ASP A 82 -8.68 -24.21 -13.33
C ASP A 82 -7.22 -24.66 -13.52
N ALA A 83 -6.91 -25.82 -12.92
CA ALA A 83 -5.89 -26.78 -13.35
C ALA A 83 -6.19 -28.15 -12.72
#